data_AF-A0A949VZT8-F1
#
_entry.id   AF-A0A949VZT8-F1
#
_cell.length_a   1.000
_cell.length_b   1.000
_cell.length_c   1.000
_cell.angle_alpha   90.00
_cell.angle_beta   90.00
_cell.angle_gamma   90.00
#
_symmetry.space_group_name_H-M   'P 1'
#
loop_
_entity.id
_entity.type
_entity.pdbx_description
1 polymer ?
#
loop_
_entity_poly.entity_id
_entity_poly.type
_entity_poly.pdbx_seq_one_letter_code
_entity_poly.pdbx_strand_id
1 'polypeptide(L)'
;MKNETTKTHRLVMTIVAVVGGLYLMLLAPTQAMQTLKIALDQVILRLIPYDADFYPAVPILSTTFSVWIIAFVLAGAMLLILAKKIYEGVKWARAAALGLFAVPSVAGMTMMIPWFVLVLAEYPEKGVPPHTVSGMPPAMPILFVNLLFYFAILLADTDTLKNKALKLIPFTFLGIVSGMVFMNGQHGVRYFIHIPGNFATNANGLIVANPTPPPFTSPLAHFITNLDHLDWQTFEMVSEKAIYSPQTLALLLGGFLLYIASALLIVSIPLMAMKNKAGWYIATTAALATAVVSFQGFIVRHSTEWLQGGMLSAVLLAVLLIPAFKQFLIEKGD
;
A
#
# COMPACT_ATOMS: atom_id res chain seq x y z
N MET A 1 0.72 -30.76 8.09
CA MET A 1 1.86 -29.83 7.96
C MET A 1 2.83 -30.13 9.09
N LYS A 2 4.02 -30.65 8.79
CA LYS A 2 5.07 -30.67 9.80
C LYS A 2 5.67 -29.27 9.82
N ASN A 3 5.13 -28.40 10.69
CA ASN A 3 5.69 -27.06 10.95
C ASN A 3 6.99 -27.16 11.78
N GLU A 4 7.74 -28.22 11.56
CA GLU A 4 8.90 -28.61 12.32
C GLU A 4 10.11 -27.85 11.78
N THR A 5 10.96 -27.41 12.69
CA THR A 5 12.16 -26.65 12.39
C THR A 5 13.33 -27.27 13.13
N THR A 6 14.46 -27.40 12.46
CA THR A 6 15.72 -27.86 13.07
C THR A 6 16.34 -26.73 13.89
N LYS A 7 17.33 -27.07 14.73
CA LYS A 7 18.10 -26.07 15.48
C LYS A 7 18.77 -25.05 14.55
N THR A 8 19.32 -25.51 13.42
CA THR A 8 19.92 -24.64 12.39
C THR A 8 18.90 -23.70 11.78
N HIS A 9 17.71 -24.19 11.41
CA HIS A 9 16.65 -23.33 10.87
C HIS A 9 16.24 -22.25 11.88
N ARG A 10 16.09 -22.60 13.16
CA ARG A 10 15.75 -21.64 14.23
C ARG A 10 16.85 -20.61 14.43
N LEU A 11 18.12 -21.02 14.37
CA LEU A 11 19.25 -20.10 14.45
C LEU A 11 19.24 -19.10 13.28
N VAL A 12 19.06 -19.57 12.05
CA VAL A 12 18.98 -18.70 10.86
C VAL A 12 17.82 -17.71 10.99
N MET A 13 16.62 -18.18 11.34
CA MET A 13 15.46 -17.29 11.53
C MET A 13 15.69 -16.27 12.65
N THR A 14 16.44 -16.64 13.70
CA THR A 14 16.79 -15.72 14.79
C THR A 14 17.75 -14.64 14.32
N ILE A 15 18.78 -15.00 13.55
CA ILE A 15 19.71 -14.05 12.94
C ILE A 15 18.94 -13.10 12.01
N VAL A 16 18.05 -13.64 11.17
CA VAL A 16 17.17 -12.85 10.31
C VAL A 16 16.33 -11.86 11.11
N ALA A 17 15.71 -12.29 12.22
CA ALA A 17 14.93 -11.42 13.08
C ALA A 17 15.78 -10.31 13.73
N VAL A 18 17.00 -10.63 14.18
CA VAL A 18 17.91 -9.63 14.78
C VAL A 18 18.41 -8.63 13.74
N VAL A 19 18.96 -9.11 12.63
CA VAL A 19 19.49 -8.25 11.55
C VAL A 19 18.37 -7.41 10.93
N GLY A 20 17.23 -8.03 10.63
CA GLY A 20 16.06 -7.34 10.12
C GLY A 20 15.48 -6.34 11.11
N GLY A 21 15.44 -6.68 12.39
CA GLY A 21 15.00 -5.77 13.45
C GLY A 21 15.85 -4.51 13.53
N LEU A 22 17.18 -4.68 13.54
CA LEU A 22 18.12 -3.55 13.53
C LEU A 22 18.02 -2.73 12.24
N TYR A 23 17.93 -3.38 11.08
CA TYR A 23 17.76 -2.70 9.79
C TYR A 23 16.52 -1.80 9.77
N LEU A 24 15.38 -2.32 10.23
CA LEU A 24 14.10 -1.60 10.24
C LEU A 24 14.08 -0.43 11.22
N MET A 25 14.88 -0.49 12.29
CA MET A 25 14.98 0.60 13.26
C MET A 25 16.00 1.68 12.87
N LEU A 26 17.10 1.28 12.22
CA LEU A 26 18.26 2.16 12.03
C LEU A 26 18.38 2.74 10.61
N LEU A 27 18.04 1.95 9.58
CA LEU A 27 18.31 2.31 8.18
C LEU A 27 17.03 2.58 7.38
N ALA A 28 16.02 1.72 7.51
CA ALA A 28 14.78 1.83 6.75
C ALA A 28 14.04 3.18 6.95
N PRO A 29 13.96 3.78 8.17
CA PRO A 29 13.32 5.08 8.37
C PRO A 29 13.96 6.19 7.54
N THR A 30 15.29 6.24 7.53
CA THR A 30 16.07 7.24 6.79
C THR A 30 15.88 7.08 5.29
N GLN A 31 15.92 5.85 4.79
CA GLN A 31 15.69 5.53 3.38
C GLN A 31 14.29 5.96 2.92
N ALA A 32 13.25 5.61 3.69
CA ALA A 32 11.88 6.01 3.40
C ALA A 32 11.69 7.54 3.45
N MET A 33 12.29 8.22 4.44
CA MET A 33 12.22 9.67 4.56
C MET A 33 12.94 10.38 3.39
N GLN A 34 14.08 9.87 2.93
CA GLN A 34 14.76 10.39 1.74
C GLN A 34 13.90 10.23 0.49
N THR A 35 13.30 9.05 0.27
CA THR A 35 12.35 8.84 -0.82
C THR A 35 11.19 9.81 -0.75
N LEU A 36 10.58 10.02 0.43
CA LEU A 36 9.50 10.98 0.61
C LEU A 36 9.92 12.39 0.24
N LYS A 37 11.04 12.88 0.78
CA LYS A 37 11.52 14.25 0.52
C LYS A 37 11.72 14.51 -0.97
N ILE A 38 12.41 13.60 -1.66
CA ILE A 38 12.64 13.73 -3.10
C ILE A 38 11.32 13.73 -3.87
N ALA A 39 10.39 12.83 -3.53
CA ALA A 39 9.08 12.78 -4.17
C ALA A 39 8.30 14.09 -3.94
N LEU A 40 8.31 14.63 -2.72
CA LEU A 40 7.65 15.90 -2.40
C LEU A 40 8.30 17.08 -3.12
N ASP A 41 9.63 17.13 -3.21
CA ASP A 41 10.34 18.17 -3.96
C ASP A 41 9.91 18.15 -5.45
N GLN A 42 9.84 16.96 -6.07
CA GLN A 42 9.37 16.82 -7.45
C GLN A 42 7.91 17.23 -7.60
N VAL A 43 7.03 16.82 -6.67
CA VAL A 43 5.62 17.20 -6.71
C VAL A 43 5.46 18.72 -6.60
N ILE A 44 6.10 19.34 -5.61
CA ILE A 44 5.92 20.76 -5.29
C ILE A 44 6.56 21.68 -6.33
N LEU A 45 7.76 21.36 -6.78
CA LEU A 45 8.54 22.26 -7.63
C LEU A 45 8.36 21.99 -9.13
N ARG A 46 7.99 20.76 -9.52
CA ARG A 46 7.93 20.35 -10.92
C ARG A 46 6.54 19.97 -11.41
N LEU A 47 5.68 19.38 -10.57
CA LEU A 47 4.37 18.89 -11.03
C LEU A 47 3.24 19.88 -10.76
N ILE A 48 3.06 20.28 -9.50
CA ILE A 48 2.00 21.21 -9.07
C ILE A 48 1.99 22.52 -9.88
N PRO A 49 3.13 23.12 -10.27
CA PRO A 49 3.12 24.35 -11.06
C PRO A 49 2.46 24.24 -12.45
N TYR A 50 2.26 23.01 -12.93
CA TYR A 50 1.70 22.71 -14.25
C TYR A 50 0.37 21.98 -14.17
N ASP A 51 0.13 21.24 -13.08
CA ASP A 51 -1.11 20.53 -12.84
C ASP A 51 -1.41 20.40 -11.33
N ALA A 52 -2.45 21.12 -10.89
CA ALA A 52 -2.92 21.15 -9.52
C ALA A 52 -3.40 19.76 -9.02
N ASP A 53 -3.75 18.83 -9.91
CA ASP A 53 -4.23 17.49 -9.54
C ASP A 53 -3.14 16.65 -8.85
N PHE A 54 -1.87 17.07 -8.91
CA PHE A 54 -0.79 16.46 -8.14
C PHE A 54 -0.72 16.92 -6.68
N TYR A 55 -1.39 18.02 -6.31
CA TYR A 55 -1.37 18.54 -4.93
C TYR A 55 -1.82 17.51 -3.88
N PRO A 56 -2.92 16.77 -4.05
CA PRO A 56 -3.37 15.79 -3.08
C PRO A 56 -2.33 14.72 -2.73
N ALA A 57 -1.33 14.47 -3.60
CA ALA A 57 -0.25 13.55 -3.30
C ALA A 57 0.59 14.03 -2.10
N VAL A 58 0.75 15.34 -1.90
CA VAL A 58 1.57 15.91 -0.80
C VAL A 58 1.09 15.44 0.57
N PRO A 59 -0.17 15.72 1.02
CA PRO A 59 -0.64 15.26 2.32
C PRO A 59 -0.80 13.73 2.41
N ILE A 60 -1.18 13.05 1.33
CA ILE A 60 -1.35 11.58 1.32
C ILE A 60 0.00 10.89 1.53
N LEU A 61 1.02 11.24 0.74
CA LEU A 61 2.32 10.61 0.84
C LEU A 61 2.99 10.97 2.16
N SER A 62 2.89 12.23 2.61
CA SER A 62 3.40 12.64 3.92
C SER A 62 2.82 11.79 5.05
N THR A 63 1.51 11.56 5.03
CA THR A 63 0.82 10.76 6.06
C THR A 63 1.17 9.28 5.93
N THR A 64 1.02 8.69 4.75
CA THR A 64 1.19 7.24 4.54
C THR A 64 2.65 6.80 4.72
N PHE A 65 3.64 7.57 4.25
CA PHE A 65 5.05 7.28 4.53
C PHE A 65 5.34 7.37 6.03
N SER A 66 4.80 8.37 6.73
CA SER A 66 5.01 8.50 8.18
C SER A 66 4.45 7.30 8.94
N VAL A 67 3.25 6.84 8.58
CA VAL A 67 2.65 5.63 9.16
C VAL A 67 3.54 4.41 8.91
N TRP A 68 4.05 4.23 7.69
CA TRP A 68 4.96 3.13 7.38
C TRP A 68 6.28 3.21 8.16
N ILE A 69 6.89 4.39 8.24
CA ILE A 69 8.15 4.61 8.96
C ILE A 69 7.99 4.25 10.44
N ILE A 70 6.89 4.69 11.07
CA ILE A 70 6.58 4.32 12.46
C ILE A 70 6.38 2.81 12.58
N ALA A 71 5.66 2.21 11.63
CA ALA A 71 5.45 0.76 11.59
C ALA A 71 6.77 -0.02 11.44
N PHE A 72 7.78 0.50 10.72
CA PHE A 72 9.10 -0.12 10.61
C PHE A 72 9.79 -0.18 11.97
N VAL A 73 9.80 0.93 12.71
CA VAL A 73 10.43 1.00 14.03
C VAL A 73 9.77 0.02 15.00
N LEU A 74 8.42 -0.01 15.03
CA LEU A 74 7.66 -0.93 15.88
C LEU A 74 7.87 -2.39 15.47
N ALA A 75 7.86 -2.68 14.17
CA ALA A 75 8.09 -4.04 13.68
C ALA A 75 9.51 -4.51 13.98
N GLY A 76 10.50 -3.63 13.80
CA GLY A 76 11.89 -3.90 14.12
C GLY A 76 12.10 -4.20 15.60
N ALA A 77 11.55 -3.35 16.48
CA ALA A 77 11.62 -3.56 17.93
C ALA A 77 10.97 -4.90 18.35
N MET A 78 9.80 -5.22 17.79
CA MET A 78 9.11 -6.47 18.09
C MET A 78 9.89 -7.70 17.59
N LEU A 79 10.54 -7.63 16.42
CA LEU A 79 11.40 -8.70 15.93
C LEU A 79 12.57 -8.99 16.89
N LEU A 80 13.18 -7.95 17.48
CA LEU A 80 14.23 -8.12 18.49
C LEU A 80 13.71 -8.81 19.76
N ILE A 81 12.52 -8.41 20.24
CA ILE A 81 11.87 -9.04 21.39
C ILE A 81 11.55 -10.51 21.11
N LEU A 82 11.11 -10.83 19.89
CA LEU A 82 10.75 -12.19 19.50
C LEU A 82 11.93 -13.10 19.19
N ALA A 83 13.14 -12.56 19.01
CA ALA A 83 14.33 -13.33 18.60
C ALA A 83 14.56 -14.57 19.48
N LYS A 84 14.47 -14.43 20.81
CA LYS A 84 14.60 -15.56 21.74
C LYS A 84 13.51 -16.61 21.52
N LYS A 85 12.26 -16.20 21.35
CA LYS A 85 11.12 -17.11 21.14
C LYS A 85 11.19 -17.83 19.79
N ILE A 86 11.74 -17.16 18.77
CA ILE A 86 12.02 -17.76 17.46
C ILE A 86 13.10 -18.85 17.61
N TYR A 87 14.17 -18.57 18.36
CA TYR A 87 15.22 -19.57 18.64
C TYR A 87 14.69 -20.78 19.40
N GLU A 88 13.81 -20.57 20.38
CA GLU A 88 13.11 -21.63 21.12
C GLU A 88 12.19 -22.48 20.22
N GLY A 89 11.84 -22.00 19.02
CA GLY A 89 10.98 -22.71 18.06
C GLY A 89 9.49 -22.50 18.33
N VAL A 90 9.12 -21.41 19.02
CA VAL A 90 7.74 -21.09 19.34
C VAL A 90 6.98 -20.72 18.05
N LYS A 91 5.93 -21.50 17.74
CA LYS A 91 5.20 -21.40 16.47
C LYS A 91 4.60 -20.01 16.22
N TRP A 92 3.95 -19.42 17.22
CA TRP A 92 3.32 -18.10 17.07
C TRP A 92 4.37 -16.99 16.88
N ALA A 93 5.56 -17.12 17.46
CA ALA A 93 6.63 -16.14 17.31
C ALA A 93 7.18 -16.12 15.87
N ARG A 94 7.34 -17.30 15.25
CA ARG A 94 7.69 -17.42 13.83
C ARG A 94 6.61 -16.79 12.93
N ALA A 95 5.35 -17.09 13.21
CA ALA A 95 4.24 -16.54 12.45
C ALA A 95 4.16 -15.00 12.59
N ALA A 96 4.32 -14.48 13.81
CA ALA A 96 4.40 -13.05 14.06
C ALA A 96 5.56 -12.41 13.27
N ALA A 97 6.76 -12.99 13.31
CA ALA A 97 7.90 -12.48 12.55
C ALA A 97 7.62 -12.42 11.03
N LEU A 98 6.90 -13.40 10.49
CA LEU A 98 6.46 -13.38 9.09
C LEU A 98 5.57 -12.16 8.78
N GLY A 99 4.59 -11.87 9.65
CA GLY A 99 3.76 -10.67 9.53
C GLY A 99 4.57 -9.37 9.67
N LEU A 100 5.51 -9.33 10.61
CA LEU A 100 6.37 -8.17 10.85
C LEU A 100 7.29 -7.85 9.66
N PHE A 101 7.76 -8.86 8.91
CA PHE A 101 8.49 -8.65 7.65
C PHE A 101 7.58 -8.37 6.45
N ALA A 102 6.32 -8.77 6.50
CA ALA A 102 5.34 -8.42 5.46
C ALA A 102 5.05 -6.92 5.43
N VAL A 103 4.94 -6.28 6.61
CA VAL A 103 4.72 -4.83 6.76
C VAL A 103 5.69 -3.99 5.90
N PRO A 104 7.02 -4.05 6.10
CA PRO A 104 7.97 -3.28 5.31
C PRO A 104 8.10 -3.76 3.87
N SER A 105 7.78 -5.03 3.56
CA SER A 105 7.74 -5.50 2.18
C SER A 105 6.61 -4.82 1.40
N VAL A 106 5.40 -4.77 1.96
CA VAL A 106 4.26 -4.05 1.37
C VAL A 106 4.55 -2.55 1.30
N ALA A 107 5.09 -1.97 2.38
CA ALA A 107 5.46 -0.57 2.39
C ALA A 107 6.48 -0.21 1.31
N GLY A 108 7.53 -1.03 1.12
CA GLY A 108 8.52 -0.81 0.07
C GLY A 108 7.89 -0.74 -1.33
N MET A 109 6.93 -1.63 -1.62
CA MET A 109 6.17 -1.58 -2.88
C MET A 109 5.36 -0.29 -3.00
N THR A 110 4.67 0.13 -1.93
CA THR A 110 3.84 1.36 -1.93
C THR A 110 4.68 2.64 -1.96
N MET A 111 5.95 2.60 -1.59
CA MET A 111 6.89 3.72 -1.72
C MET A 111 7.53 3.80 -3.11
N MET A 112 7.60 2.68 -3.84
CA MET A 112 8.17 2.64 -5.20
C MET A 112 7.25 3.24 -6.26
N ILE A 113 5.93 3.02 -6.16
CA ILE A 113 5.00 3.51 -7.18
C ILE A 113 4.97 5.05 -7.26
N PRO A 114 4.88 5.80 -6.14
CA PRO A 114 5.02 7.25 -6.16
C PRO A 114 6.34 7.72 -6.76
N TRP A 115 7.43 6.97 -6.62
CA TRP A 115 8.70 7.30 -7.28
C TRP A 115 8.57 7.25 -8.81
N PHE A 116 8.00 6.18 -9.35
CA PHE A 116 7.81 6.07 -10.80
C PHE A 116 6.86 7.13 -11.35
N VAL A 117 5.81 7.47 -10.61
CA VAL A 117 4.77 8.41 -11.08
C VAL A 117 5.16 9.87 -10.85
N LEU A 118 5.86 10.20 -9.77
CA LEU A 118 6.10 11.60 -9.38
C LEU A 118 7.53 12.05 -9.62
N VAL A 119 8.48 11.13 -9.65
CA VAL A 119 9.89 11.44 -9.87
C VAL A 119 10.28 11.16 -11.31
N LEU A 120 10.01 9.95 -11.82
CA LEU A 120 10.54 9.49 -13.10
C LEU A 120 9.59 9.66 -14.30
N ALA A 121 8.28 9.76 -14.07
CA ALA A 121 7.33 9.91 -15.17
C ALA A 121 7.51 11.25 -15.89
N GLU A 122 7.21 11.24 -17.18
CA GLU A 122 7.23 12.41 -18.04
C GLU A 122 5.80 12.78 -18.44
N TYR A 123 5.52 14.10 -18.42
CA TYR A 123 4.21 14.66 -18.77
C TYR A 123 4.37 15.81 -19.79
N PRO A 124 4.96 15.55 -20.98
CA PRO A 124 5.22 16.59 -21.97
C PRO A 124 3.92 17.27 -22.44
N GLU A 125 2.80 16.56 -22.45
CA GLU A 125 1.48 17.09 -22.80
C GLU A 125 0.96 18.15 -21.82
N LYS A 126 1.46 18.13 -20.57
CA LYS A 126 1.13 19.12 -19.52
C LYS A 126 2.17 20.23 -19.44
N GLY A 127 3.19 20.23 -20.30
CA GLY A 127 4.30 21.19 -20.27
C GLY A 127 5.26 21.01 -19.09
N VAL A 128 5.19 19.89 -18.38
CA VAL A 128 6.06 19.58 -17.23
C VAL A 128 7.50 19.42 -17.72
N PRO A 129 8.50 20.08 -17.10
CA PRO A 129 9.89 19.93 -17.49
C PRO A 129 10.39 18.51 -17.18
N PRO A 130 11.42 18.01 -17.89
CA PRO A 130 11.97 16.68 -17.63
C PRO A 130 12.45 16.49 -16.20
N HIS A 131 12.44 15.24 -15.71
CA HIS A 131 12.97 14.93 -14.40
C HIS A 131 14.48 15.16 -14.31
N THR A 132 14.95 15.64 -13.16
CA THR A 132 16.38 15.83 -12.89
C THR A 132 16.98 14.71 -12.02
N VAL A 133 16.14 13.84 -11.47
CA VAL A 133 16.53 12.74 -10.59
C VAL A 133 16.37 11.43 -11.32
N SER A 134 17.42 10.61 -11.37
CA SER A 134 17.42 9.30 -12.03
C SER A 134 17.63 8.15 -11.03
N GLY A 135 17.39 6.93 -11.49
CA GLY A 135 17.62 5.71 -10.72
C GLY A 135 16.46 5.31 -9.81
N MET A 136 16.74 4.35 -8.92
CA MET A 136 15.75 3.75 -8.03
C MET A 136 15.61 4.52 -6.71
N PRO A 137 14.44 4.48 -6.06
CA PRO A 137 14.24 5.19 -4.81
C PRO A 137 15.16 4.67 -3.70
N PRO A 138 15.63 5.53 -2.78
CA PRO A 138 16.34 5.10 -1.57
C PRO A 138 15.61 4.04 -0.74
N ALA A 139 14.28 3.99 -0.80
CA ALA A 139 13.43 2.98 -0.17
C ALA A 139 13.42 1.60 -0.87
N MET A 140 14.00 1.45 -2.07
CA MET A 140 14.03 0.18 -2.80
C MET A 140 14.61 -0.99 -1.97
N PRO A 141 15.72 -0.83 -1.22
CA PRO A 141 16.25 -1.90 -0.37
C PRO A 141 15.25 -2.38 0.68
N ILE A 142 14.34 -1.52 1.17
CA ILE A 142 13.30 -1.90 2.13
C ILE A 142 12.44 -3.03 1.55
N LEU A 143 12.05 -2.96 0.27
CA LEU A 143 11.29 -4.03 -0.37
C LEU A 143 12.11 -5.33 -0.42
N PHE A 144 13.27 -5.31 -1.06
CA PHE A 144 14.00 -6.54 -1.38
C PHE A 144 14.62 -7.23 -0.16
N VAL A 145 15.17 -6.45 0.77
CA VAL A 145 15.75 -6.99 2.01
C VAL A 145 14.66 -7.63 2.87
N ASN A 146 13.49 -7.00 2.99
CA ASN A 146 12.41 -7.57 3.80
C ASN A 146 11.71 -8.74 3.10
N LEU A 147 11.61 -8.76 1.78
CA LEU A 147 11.16 -9.96 1.06
C LEU A 147 12.12 -11.14 1.27
N LEU A 148 13.43 -10.90 1.24
CA LEU A 148 14.43 -11.92 1.54
C LEU A 148 14.22 -12.49 2.94
N PHE A 149 14.05 -11.62 3.95
CA PHE A 149 13.78 -12.04 5.33
C PHE A 149 12.43 -12.76 5.47
N TYR A 150 11.38 -12.24 4.85
CA TYR A 150 10.05 -12.83 4.82
C TYR A 150 10.09 -14.28 4.28
N PHE A 151 10.70 -14.49 3.12
CA PHE A 151 10.79 -15.82 2.52
C PHE A 151 11.76 -16.74 3.27
N ALA A 152 12.83 -16.19 3.88
CA ALA A 152 13.69 -16.96 4.77
C ALA A 152 12.90 -17.54 5.96
N ILE A 153 12.00 -16.75 6.57
CA ILE A 153 11.12 -17.23 7.65
C ILE A 153 10.05 -18.20 7.12
N LEU A 154 9.38 -17.88 6.01
CA LEU A 154 8.30 -18.68 5.44
C LEU A 154 8.76 -20.09 5.09
N LEU A 155 9.95 -20.21 4.49
CA LEU A 155 10.46 -21.45 3.90
C LEU A 155 11.44 -22.21 4.82
N ALA A 156 11.63 -21.76 6.07
CA ALA A 156 12.54 -22.39 7.04
C ALA A 156 12.09 -23.74 7.62
N ASP A 157 10.90 -24.25 7.29
CA ASP A 157 10.45 -25.55 7.81
C ASP A 157 11.12 -26.74 7.10
N THR A 158 10.99 -27.93 7.70
CA THR A 158 11.50 -29.19 7.13
C THR A 158 10.56 -29.81 6.10
N ASP A 159 9.63 -29.02 5.53
CA ASP A 159 8.67 -29.52 4.56
C ASP A 159 9.33 -29.79 3.19
N THR A 160 8.64 -30.54 2.35
CA THR A 160 9.14 -30.86 0.99
C THR A 160 9.22 -29.61 0.11
N LEU A 161 10.12 -29.60 -0.88
CA LEU A 161 10.22 -28.49 -1.85
C LEU A 161 8.89 -28.20 -2.56
N LYS A 162 8.13 -29.26 -2.88
CA LYS A 162 6.78 -29.15 -3.46
C LYS A 162 5.85 -28.34 -2.55
N ASN A 163 5.79 -28.69 -1.26
CA ASN A 163 4.93 -27.98 -0.31
C ASN A 163 5.41 -26.54 -0.06
N LYS A 164 6.72 -26.30 -0.05
CA LYS A 164 7.29 -24.96 0.02
C LYS A 164 6.89 -24.09 -1.18
N ALA A 165 6.95 -24.63 -2.40
CA ALA A 165 6.49 -23.96 -3.60
C ALA A 165 4.98 -23.65 -3.53
N LEU A 166 4.17 -24.60 -3.04
CA LEU A 166 2.73 -24.39 -2.86
C LEU A 166 2.39 -23.35 -1.79
N LYS A 167 3.21 -23.21 -0.74
CA LYS A 167 3.06 -22.11 0.25
C LYS A 167 3.43 -20.75 -0.34
N LEU A 168 4.44 -20.71 -1.21
CA LEU A 168 4.93 -19.46 -1.77
C LEU A 168 3.83 -18.68 -2.49
N ILE A 169 2.96 -19.38 -3.22
CA ILE A 169 1.88 -18.78 -4.03
C ILE A 169 0.93 -17.92 -3.18
N PRO A 170 0.11 -18.47 -2.24
CA PRO A 170 -0.83 -17.66 -1.47
C PRO A 170 -0.12 -16.56 -0.66
N PHE A 171 1.01 -16.88 -0.03
CA PHE A 171 1.74 -15.91 0.81
C PHE A 171 2.38 -14.77 0.01
N THR A 172 2.70 -14.98 -1.27
CA THR A 172 3.18 -13.92 -2.17
C THR A 172 2.01 -13.07 -2.67
N PHE A 173 0.91 -13.70 -3.09
CA PHE A 173 -0.27 -12.97 -3.57
C PHE A 173 -0.90 -12.08 -2.50
N LEU A 174 -0.86 -12.47 -1.22
CA LEU A 174 -1.29 -11.59 -0.12
C LEU A 174 -0.50 -10.27 -0.10
N GLY A 175 0.83 -10.34 -0.26
CA GLY A 175 1.69 -9.16 -0.30
C GLY A 175 1.47 -8.32 -1.55
N ILE A 176 1.41 -8.96 -2.73
CA ILE A 176 1.18 -8.28 -4.02
C ILE A 176 -0.15 -7.53 -4.00
N VAL A 177 -1.24 -8.19 -3.62
CA VAL A 177 -2.57 -7.57 -3.56
C VAL A 177 -2.60 -6.49 -2.50
N SER A 178 -2.02 -6.74 -1.30
CA SER A 178 -1.96 -5.74 -0.24
C SER A 178 -1.25 -4.44 -0.69
N GLY A 179 -0.13 -4.54 -1.41
CA GLY A 179 0.56 -3.37 -1.97
C GLY A 179 -0.23 -2.69 -3.09
N MET A 180 -0.79 -3.45 -4.03
CA MET A 180 -1.58 -2.92 -5.14
C MET A 180 -2.82 -2.16 -4.65
N VAL A 181 -3.61 -2.77 -3.76
CA VAL A 181 -4.86 -2.15 -3.28
C VAL A 181 -4.57 -0.95 -2.38
N PHE A 182 -3.48 -0.95 -1.61
CA PHE A 182 -3.05 0.23 -0.87
C PHE A 182 -2.79 1.40 -1.83
N MET A 183 -2.12 1.15 -2.95
CA MET A 183 -1.85 2.18 -3.94
C MET A 183 -3.11 2.69 -4.63
N ASN A 184 -4.03 1.79 -5.00
CA ASN A 184 -5.35 2.22 -5.48
C ASN A 184 -6.10 3.03 -4.40
N GLY A 185 -5.91 2.69 -3.12
CA GLY A 185 -6.38 3.45 -1.96
C GLY A 185 -5.92 4.91 -1.98
N GLN A 186 -4.64 5.17 -2.28
CA GLN A 186 -4.12 6.52 -2.44
C GLN A 186 -4.83 7.28 -3.58
N HIS A 187 -5.06 6.62 -4.72
CA HIS A 187 -5.82 7.19 -5.83
C HIS A 187 -7.31 7.40 -5.53
N GLY A 188 -7.90 6.66 -4.59
CA GLY A 188 -9.26 6.90 -4.11
C GLY A 188 -9.35 8.08 -3.15
N VAL A 189 -8.47 8.10 -2.14
CA VAL A 189 -8.49 9.11 -1.06
C VAL A 189 -8.14 10.52 -1.55
N ARG A 190 -7.35 10.67 -2.63
CA ARG A 190 -7.01 11.99 -3.19
C ARG A 190 -8.22 12.86 -3.52
N TYR A 191 -9.36 12.23 -3.81
CA TYR A 191 -10.61 12.91 -4.13
C TYR A 191 -11.34 13.46 -2.91
N PHE A 192 -10.93 13.11 -1.69
CA PHE A 192 -11.49 13.63 -0.45
C PHE A 192 -10.63 14.76 0.13
N ILE A 193 -9.57 15.15 -0.56
CA ILE A 193 -8.65 16.18 -0.11
C ILE A 193 -8.95 17.44 -0.88
N HIS A 194 -9.33 18.46 -0.12
CA HIS A 194 -9.42 19.81 -0.66
C HIS A 194 -8.03 20.27 -1.08
N ILE A 195 -7.92 20.81 -2.30
CA ILE A 195 -6.73 21.48 -2.78
C ILE A 195 -6.82 22.93 -2.26
N PRO A 196 -6.01 23.31 -1.24
CA PRO A 196 -6.12 24.62 -0.63
C PRO A 196 -5.53 25.67 -1.56
N GLY A 197 -6.33 26.71 -1.81
CA GLY A 197 -5.87 27.97 -2.41
C GLY A 197 -5.87 27.99 -3.94
N ASN A 198 -6.08 29.18 -4.50
CA ASN A 198 -6.09 29.39 -5.94
C ASN A 198 -4.64 29.51 -6.45
N PHE A 199 -4.25 28.54 -7.27
CA PHE A 199 -3.02 28.53 -8.05
C PHE A 199 -3.15 29.56 -9.20
N ALA A 200 -2.57 30.77 -9.08
CA ALA A 200 -2.62 31.78 -10.15
C ALA A 200 -1.55 31.51 -11.19
N THR A 201 -1.80 31.66 -12.48
CA THR A 201 -0.73 31.55 -13.47
C THR A 201 0.03 32.88 -13.60
N ASN A 202 1.37 32.84 -13.60
CA ASN A 202 2.20 33.99 -13.93
C ASN A 202 2.14 34.28 -15.44
N ALA A 203 2.83 35.31 -15.90
CA ALA A 203 2.86 35.71 -17.32
C ALA A 203 3.31 34.59 -18.30
N ASN A 204 3.93 33.53 -17.79
CA ASN A 204 4.39 32.37 -18.55
C ASN A 204 3.42 31.18 -18.47
N GLY A 205 2.23 31.35 -17.87
CA GLY A 205 1.25 30.28 -17.69
C GLY A 205 1.55 29.32 -16.53
N LEU A 206 2.53 29.62 -15.67
CA LEU A 206 2.93 28.75 -14.55
C LEU A 206 2.22 29.14 -13.26
N ILE A 207 1.71 28.16 -12.53
CA ILE A 207 1.04 28.36 -11.24
C ILE A 207 2.00 29.01 -10.19
N VAL A 208 1.54 30.07 -9.54
CA VAL A 208 2.13 30.89 -8.47
C VAL A 208 1.07 31.20 -7.40
N ALA A 209 1.49 31.51 -6.16
CA ALA A 209 0.56 31.88 -5.09
C ALA A 209 -0.10 33.24 -5.36
N ASN A 210 -1.43 33.30 -5.39
CA ASN A 210 -2.19 34.53 -5.67
C ASN A 210 -2.38 35.41 -4.41
N PRO A 211 -2.02 36.70 -4.44
CA PRO A 211 -2.27 37.62 -3.32
C PRO A 211 -3.74 38.12 -3.18
N THR A 212 -4.62 37.94 -4.18
CA THR A 212 -6.04 38.37 -4.14
C THR A 212 -6.95 37.47 -5.00
N PRO A 213 -7.81 36.59 -4.42
CA PRO A 213 -8.42 35.48 -5.16
C PRO A 213 -9.89 35.68 -5.63
N PRO A 214 -10.21 35.34 -6.90
CA PRO A 214 -11.53 34.86 -7.36
C PRO A 214 -11.45 33.40 -7.93
N PRO A 215 -12.55 32.72 -8.34
CA PRO A 215 -12.67 31.24 -8.25
C PRO A 215 -12.08 30.40 -9.40
N PHE A 216 -12.00 29.09 -9.16
CA PHE A 216 -11.15 28.05 -9.78
C PHE A 216 -11.69 27.43 -11.09
N THR A 217 -10.82 26.81 -11.90
CA THR A 217 -11.15 26.23 -13.22
C THR A 217 -10.97 24.70 -13.37
N SER A 218 -10.67 23.93 -12.31
CA SER A 218 -10.60 22.45 -12.40
C SER A 218 -11.94 21.78 -12.03
N PRO A 219 -12.54 20.96 -12.92
CA PRO A 219 -13.71 20.13 -12.61
C PRO A 219 -13.50 19.17 -11.43
N LEU A 220 -12.25 18.83 -11.10
CA LEU A 220 -11.90 17.95 -9.98
C LEU A 220 -11.92 18.66 -8.62
N ALA A 221 -11.78 19.99 -8.60
CA ALA A 221 -11.89 20.79 -7.38
C ALA A 221 -13.34 20.90 -6.86
N HIS A 222 -14.33 20.56 -7.69
CA HIS A 222 -15.74 20.49 -7.29
C HIS A 222 -16.08 19.33 -6.36
N PHE A 223 -15.16 18.38 -6.18
CA PHE A 223 -15.40 17.23 -5.34
C PHE A 223 -14.79 17.44 -3.95
N ILE A 224 -15.37 18.34 -3.16
CA ILE A 224 -15.50 18.05 -1.72
C ILE A 224 -16.54 16.94 -1.67
N THR A 225 -16.10 15.69 -1.84
CA THR A 225 -16.89 14.52 -2.27
C THR A 225 -18.13 14.17 -1.44
N ASN A 226 -18.37 14.82 -0.30
CA ASN A 226 -19.57 14.61 0.51
C ASN A 226 -20.58 15.76 0.42
N LEU A 227 -20.33 16.78 -0.41
CA LEU A 227 -21.13 17.99 -0.54
C LEU A 227 -21.32 18.36 -2.03
N ASP A 228 -21.62 17.37 -2.87
CA ASP A 228 -21.96 17.52 -4.30
C ASP A 228 -23.19 18.41 -4.58
N HIS A 229 -23.96 18.73 -3.54
CA HIS A 229 -25.11 19.63 -3.56
C HIS A 229 -24.76 21.04 -3.07
N LEU A 230 -23.48 21.31 -2.77
CA LEU A 230 -22.98 22.57 -2.26
C LEU A 230 -21.86 23.08 -3.18
N ASP A 231 -21.96 24.32 -3.61
CA ASP A 231 -20.91 24.97 -4.36
C ASP A 231 -19.77 25.22 -3.38
N TRP A 232 -18.64 24.57 -3.62
CA TRP A 232 -17.51 24.65 -2.69
C TRP A 232 -16.82 26.02 -2.66
N GLN A 233 -17.13 26.91 -3.61
CA GLN A 233 -16.57 28.27 -3.69
C GLN A 233 -17.46 29.27 -2.95
N THR A 234 -18.79 29.16 -3.13
CA THR A 234 -19.76 30.09 -2.52
C THR A 234 -20.40 29.54 -1.25
N PHE A 235 -20.24 28.24 -0.99
CA PHE A 235 -20.98 27.46 0.00
C PHE A 235 -22.51 27.50 -0.18
N GLU A 236 -22.99 27.88 -1.36
CA GLU A 236 -24.41 27.90 -1.70
C GLU A 236 -24.88 26.52 -2.18
N MET A 237 -26.17 26.24 -2.04
CA MET A 237 -26.72 24.95 -2.48
C MET A 237 -26.83 24.93 -4.02
N VAL A 238 -26.09 24.06 -4.68
CA VAL A 238 -26.22 23.74 -6.12
C VAL A 238 -27.45 22.85 -6.35
N SER A 239 -27.86 22.08 -5.34
CA SER A 239 -29.09 21.32 -5.34
C SER A 239 -29.71 21.30 -3.95
N GLU A 240 -31.04 21.40 -3.87
CA GLU A 240 -31.77 21.21 -2.60
C GLU A 240 -31.69 19.76 -2.08
N LYS A 241 -31.29 18.81 -2.94
CA LYS A 241 -31.18 17.38 -2.60
C LYS A 241 -29.73 16.94 -2.73
N ALA A 242 -29.27 16.14 -1.77
CA ALA A 242 -28.01 15.40 -1.95
C ALA A 242 -28.17 14.44 -3.15
N ILE A 243 -27.51 14.73 -4.26
CA ILE A 243 -27.58 13.94 -5.49
C ILE A 243 -26.52 12.84 -5.39
N TYR A 244 -26.93 11.59 -5.21
CA TYR A 244 -26.00 10.46 -5.19
C TYR A 244 -25.09 10.43 -6.44
N SER A 245 -23.77 10.53 -6.24
CA SER A 245 -22.77 10.27 -7.26
C SER A 245 -22.19 8.85 -7.12
N PRO A 246 -22.34 7.97 -8.13
CA PRO A 246 -21.66 6.68 -8.17
C PRO A 246 -20.13 6.79 -8.06
N GLN A 247 -19.55 7.92 -8.50
CA GLN A 247 -18.13 8.22 -8.42
C GLN A 247 -17.71 8.42 -6.96
N THR A 248 -18.47 9.18 -6.16
CA THR A 248 -18.18 9.40 -4.73
C THR A 248 -18.10 8.07 -3.98
N LEU A 249 -19.08 7.18 -4.16
CA LEU A 249 -19.07 5.88 -3.49
C LEU A 249 -17.91 5.00 -3.98
N ALA A 250 -17.66 4.96 -5.30
CA ALA A 250 -16.54 4.21 -5.86
C ALA A 250 -15.19 4.71 -5.32
N LEU A 251 -15.05 6.00 -5.07
CA LEU A 251 -13.84 6.61 -4.51
C LEU A 251 -13.72 6.39 -3.00
N LEU A 252 -14.82 6.41 -2.25
CA LEU A 252 -14.82 6.13 -0.81
C LEU A 252 -14.39 4.69 -0.55
N LEU A 253 -15.05 3.74 -1.22
CA LEU A 253 -14.73 2.33 -1.14
C LEU A 253 -13.35 2.06 -1.75
N GLY A 254 -13.07 2.68 -2.89
CA GLY A 254 -11.79 2.61 -3.57
C GLY A 254 -10.63 3.28 -2.82
N GLY A 255 -10.91 4.12 -1.83
CA GLY A 255 -9.93 4.78 -0.99
C GLY A 255 -9.73 4.05 0.33
N PHE A 256 -10.62 4.34 1.28
CA PHE A 256 -10.47 3.90 2.67
C PHE A 256 -10.69 2.39 2.84
N LEU A 257 -11.65 1.78 2.12
CA LEU A 257 -11.83 0.33 2.20
C LEU A 257 -10.60 -0.41 1.64
N LEU A 258 -9.97 0.09 0.57
CA LEU A 258 -8.75 -0.55 0.07
C LEU A 258 -7.56 -0.43 1.05
N TYR A 259 -7.43 0.68 1.79
CA TYR A 259 -6.46 0.77 2.89
C TYR A 259 -6.73 -0.26 4.00
N ILE A 260 -7.99 -0.37 4.44
CA ILE A 260 -8.38 -1.35 5.45
C ILE A 260 -8.09 -2.77 4.94
N ALA A 261 -8.45 -3.07 3.70
CA ALA A 261 -8.20 -4.37 3.10
C ALA A 261 -6.71 -4.68 2.98
N SER A 262 -5.87 -3.71 2.61
CA SER A 262 -4.41 -3.87 2.60
C SER A 262 -3.87 -4.27 3.98
N ALA A 263 -4.31 -3.58 5.05
CA ALA A 263 -3.91 -3.89 6.41
C ALA A 263 -4.42 -5.26 6.87
N LEU A 264 -5.67 -5.61 6.54
CA LEU A 264 -6.26 -6.91 6.84
C LEU A 264 -5.52 -8.06 6.13
N LEU A 265 -5.09 -7.86 4.88
CA LEU A 265 -4.26 -8.82 4.16
C LEU A 265 -2.91 -9.05 4.85
N ILE A 266 -2.27 -7.99 5.36
CA ILE A 266 -1.03 -8.12 6.16
C ILE A 266 -1.30 -8.89 7.45
N VAL A 267 -2.37 -8.56 8.19
CA VAL A 267 -2.76 -9.23 9.45
C VAL A 267 -3.13 -10.70 9.23
N SER A 268 -3.67 -11.04 8.05
CA SER A 268 -4.03 -12.42 7.72
C SER A 268 -2.83 -13.36 7.62
N ILE A 269 -1.64 -12.84 7.27
CA ILE A 269 -0.41 -13.61 7.06
C ILE A 269 0.00 -14.38 8.33
N PRO A 270 0.25 -13.75 9.50
CA PRO A 270 0.60 -14.47 10.71
C PRO A 270 -0.50 -15.44 11.14
N LEU A 271 -1.78 -15.08 10.97
CA LEU A 271 -2.91 -15.93 11.33
C LEU A 271 -2.95 -17.21 10.48
N MET A 272 -2.82 -17.10 9.15
CA MET A 272 -2.78 -18.25 8.26
C MET A 272 -1.50 -19.08 8.42
N ALA A 273 -0.36 -18.46 8.74
CA ALA A 273 0.86 -19.21 9.07
C ALA A 273 0.69 -20.09 10.33
N MET A 274 -0.20 -19.68 11.24
CA MET A 274 -0.64 -20.48 12.39
C MET A 274 -1.80 -21.44 12.07
N LYS A 275 -2.29 -21.48 10.83
CA LYS A 275 -3.50 -22.22 10.41
C LYS A 275 -4.78 -21.78 11.10
N ASN A 276 -4.83 -20.54 11.57
CA ASN A 276 -6.04 -20.00 12.16
C ASN A 276 -7.05 -19.65 11.05
N LYS A 277 -8.24 -20.26 11.12
CA LYS A 277 -9.37 -19.99 10.20
C LYS A 277 -9.69 -18.52 10.05
N ALA A 278 -9.59 -17.73 11.13
CA ALA A 278 -9.85 -16.30 11.08
C ALA A 278 -8.95 -15.61 10.05
N GLY A 279 -7.69 -16.01 9.94
CA GLY A 279 -6.76 -15.48 8.93
C GLY A 279 -7.26 -15.74 7.50
N TRP A 280 -7.73 -16.96 7.23
CA TRP A 280 -8.25 -17.30 5.90
C TRP A 280 -9.55 -16.55 5.57
N TYR A 281 -10.48 -16.42 6.54
CA TYR A 281 -11.69 -15.63 6.34
C TYR A 281 -11.37 -14.15 6.11
N ILE A 282 -10.47 -13.56 6.90
CA ILE A 282 -10.01 -12.18 6.71
C ILE A 282 -9.43 -12.00 5.31
N ALA A 283 -8.52 -12.87 4.88
CA ALA A 283 -7.90 -12.79 3.55
C ALA A 283 -8.93 -12.94 2.42
N THR A 284 -9.83 -13.91 2.54
CA THR A 284 -10.85 -14.20 1.52
C THR A 284 -11.86 -13.06 1.42
N THR A 285 -12.32 -12.52 2.56
CA THR A 285 -13.20 -11.34 2.60
C THR A 285 -12.51 -10.11 2.02
N ALA A 286 -11.25 -9.85 2.38
CA ALA A 286 -10.49 -8.73 1.84
C ALA A 286 -10.29 -8.88 0.32
N ALA A 287 -9.93 -10.07 -0.17
CA ALA A 287 -9.77 -10.34 -1.61
C ALA A 287 -11.08 -10.16 -2.39
N LEU A 288 -12.21 -10.65 -1.85
CA LEU A 288 -13.51 -10.46 -2.47
C LEU A 288 -13.93 -8.99 -2.49
N ALA A 289 -13.85 -8.30 -1.35
CA ALA A 289 -14.24 -6.90 -1.22
C ALA A 289 -13.40 -6.01 -2.16
N THR A 290 -12.09 -6.20 -2.18
CA THR A 290 -11.19 -5.45 -3.06
C THR A 290 -11.41 -5.76 -4.54
N ALA A 291 -11.72 -7.01 -4.90
CA ALA A 291 -12.09 -7.36 -6.27
C ALA A 291 -13.35 -6.61 -6.72
N VAL A 292 -14.43 -6.69 -5.93
CA VAL A 292 -15.72 -6.03 -6.23
C VAL A 292 -15.52 -4.52 -6.37
N VAL A 293 -14.90 -3.89 -5.38
CA VAL A 293 -14.68 -2.43 -5.37
C VAL A 293 -13.78 -1.99 -6.52
N SER A 294 -12.74 -2.78 -6.84
CA SER A 294 -11.82 -2.42 -7.92
C SER A 294 -12.45 -2.57 -9.31
N PHE A 295 -13.25 -3.63 -9.55
CA PHE A 295 -14.02 -3.74 -10.79
C PHE A 295 -15.10 -2.66 -10.91
N GLN A 296 -15.79 -2.32 -9.83
CA GLN A 296 -16.72 -1.19 -9.81
C GLN A 296 -15.99 0.11 -10.14
N GLY A 297 -14.82 0.35 -9.54
CA GLY A 297 -13.96 1.49 -9.85
C GLY A 297 -13.57 1.54 -11.32
N PHE A 298 -13.24 0.40 -11.93
CA PHE A 298 -12.97 0.32 -13.37
C PHE A 298 -14.18 0.71 -14.22
N ILE A 299 -15.37 0.19 -13.92
CA ILE A 299 -16.61 0.50 -14.67
C ILE A 299 -16.96 1.97 -14.56
N VAL A 300 -16.89 2.53 -13.35
CA VAL A 300 -17.32 3.91 -13.04
C VAL A 300 -16.30 4.94 -13.50
N ARG A 301 -15.00 4.60 -13.50
CA ARG A 301 -13.90 5.54 -13.76
C ARG A 301 -13.15 5.29 -15.07
N HIS A 302 -13.43 4.20 -15.76
CA HIS A 302 -12.74 3.80 -17.00
C HIS A 302 -11.20 3.76 -16.88
N SER A 303 -10.69 3.39 -15.70
CA SER A 303 -9.24 3.41 -15.40
C SER A 303 -8.67 1.99 -15.28
N THR A 304 -7.63 1.70 -16.06
CA THR A 304 -6.97 0.40 -16.14
C THR A 304 -6.25 -0.01 -14.85
N GLU A 305 -5.84 0.94 -14.01
CA GLU A 305 -5.25 0.67 -12.69
C GLU A 305 -6.25 -0.03 -11.75
N TRP A 306 -7.53 0.37 -11.82
CA TRP A 306 -8.60 -0.26 -11.07
C TRP A 306 -8.89 -1.66 -11.60
N LEU A 307 -8.82 -1.87 -12.92
CA LEU A 307 -8.94 -3.19 -13.51
C LEU A 307 -7.82 -4.11 -13.04
N GLN A 308 -6.56 -3.64 -13.03
CA GLN A 308 -5.42 -4.40 -12.53
C GLN A 308 -5.60 -4.81 -11.06
N GLY A 309 -6.03 -3.87 -10.20
CA GLY A 309 -6.36 -4.16 -8.81
C GLY A 309 -7.46 -5.21 -8.66
N GLY A 310 -8.51 -5.13 -9.48
CA GLY A 310 -9.62 -6.09 -9.49
C GLY A 310 -9.19 -7.49 -9.93
N MET A 311 -8.42 -7.57 -11.01
CA MET A 311 -7.88 -8.83 -11.53
C MET A 311 -6.94 -9.51 -10.52
N LEU A 312 -5.99 -8.78 -9.94
CA LEU A 312 -5.08 -9.33 -8.94
C LEU A 312 -5.82 -9.83 -7.69
N SER A 313 -6.83 -9.09 -7.23
CA SER A 313 -7.66 -9.47 -6.09
C SER A 313 -8.51 -10.71 -6.39
N ALA A 314 -9.07 -10.82 -7.61
CA ALA A 314 -9.79 -12.00 -8.07
C ALA A 314 -8.89 -13.24 -8.17
N VAL A 315 -7.66 -13.07 -8.64
CA VAL A 315 -6.67 -14.15 -8.68
C VAL A 315 -6.33 -14.62 -7.25
N LEU A 316 -6.09 -13.69 -6.32
CA LEU A 316 -5.88 -14.06 -4.91
C LEU A 316 -7.10 -14.80 -4.35
N LEU A 317 -8.32 -14.34 -4.62
CA LEU A 317 -9.54 -15.04 -4.19
C LEU A 317 -9.57 -16.49 -4.73
N ALA A 318 -9.29 -16.69 -6.01
CA ALA A 318 -9.20 -18.03 -6.60
C ALA A 318 -8.12 -18.88 -5.91
N VAL A 319 -6.92 -18.32 -5.68
CA VAL A 319 -5.82 -18.99 -4.97
C VAL A 319 -6.26 -19.42 -3.56
N LEU A 320 -6.98 -18.58 -2.82
CA LEU A 320 -7.45 -18.90 -1.46
C LEU A 320 -8.54 -19.98 -1.43
N LEU A 321 -9.30 -20.14 -2.52
CA LEU A 321 -10.39 -21.12 -2.64
C LEU A 321 -9.93 -22.47 -3.20
N ILE A 322 -8.82 -22.52 -3.95
CA ILE A 322 -8.29 -23.78 -4.50
C ILE A 322 -7.85 -24.72 -3.36
N PRO A 323 -8.38 -25.96 -3.29
CA PRO A 323 -8.07 -26.91 -2.20
C PRO A 323 -6.58 -27.22 -2.05
N ALA A 324 -5.84 -27.21 -3.16
CA ALA A 324 -4.40 -27.43 -3.18
C ALA A 324 -3.63 -26.41 -2.33
N PHE A 325 -4.14 -25.17 -2.21
CA PHE A 325 -3.57 -24.13 -1.36
C PHE A 325 -4.23 -24.09 0.03
N LYS A 326 -5.57 -24.23 0.09
CA LYS A 326 -6.35 -24.18 1.34
C LYS A 326 -5.80 -25.09 2.44
N GLN A 327 -5.33 -26.29 2.09
CA GLN A 327 -4.72 -27.25 3.03
C GLN A 327 -3.49 -26.72 3.79
N PHE A 328 -2.83 -25.68 3.28
CA PHE A 328 -1.70 -25.02 3.94
C PHE A 328 -2.13 -23.86 4.84
N LEU A 329 -3.32 -23.30 4.62
CA LEU A 329 -3.81 -22.05 5.24
C LEU A 329 -4.67 -22.30 6.48
N ILE A 330 -5.32 -23.46 6.57
CA ILE A 330 -6.18 -23.85 7.70
C ILE A 330 -5.89 -25.28 8.17
N GLU A 331 -6.46 -25.68 9.31
CA GLU A 331 -6.34 -27.04 9.83
C GLU A 331 -7.09 -28.07 8.96
N LYS A 332 -6.73 -29.34 9.10
CA LYS A 332 -7.31 -30.42 8.27
C LYS A 332 -8.66 -30.82 8.88
N GLY A 333 -9.72 -30.78 8.07
CA GLY A 333 -11.10 -31.04 8.53
C GLY A 333 -12.02 -29.81 8.44
N ASP A 334 -11.49 -28.70 7.92
CA ASP A 334 -12.11 -27.37 7.90
C ASP A 334 -12.17 -26.73 6.50
#